data_AF-A0A3D0RK30-F1
#
_entry.id   AF-A0A3D0RK30-F1
#
_cell.length_a   1.000
_cell.length_b   1.000
_cell.length_c   1.000
_cell.angle_alpha   90.00
_cell.angle_beta   90.00
_cell.angle_gamma   90.00
#
_symmetry.space_group_name_H-M   'P 1'
#
loop_
_entity.id
_entity.type
_entity.pdbx_description
1 polymer ?
#
loop_
_entity_poly.entity_id
_entity_poly.type
_entity_poly.pdbx_seq_one_letter_code
_entity_poly.pdbx_strand_id
1 'polypeptide(L)'
;LFFWGFIVSAVSVMIYLFFPDPILKMLTNDKAVIETTKSFLFWTVLIPVTGFAAFLWDGVFIGATASKEMRNAMVFSAVVFFACYYIAVPVLGNNGLWLAFILYLSVRGILQTVWAKKALKMAQS
;
A
#
# COMPACT_ATOMS: atom_id res chain seq x y z
N LEU A 1 14.55 -0.36 -11.38
CA LEU A 1 13.10 -0.45 -11.08
C LEU A 1 12.73 0.30 -9.80
N PHE A 2 13.34 0.01 -8.65
CA PHE A 2 13.05 0.68 -7.36
C PHE A 2 13.23 2.20 -7.38
N PHE A 3 14.27 2.70 -8.04
CA PHE A 3 14.49 4.16 -8.20
C PHE A 3 13.33 4.85 -8.92
N TRP A 4 12.85 4.28 -10.04
CA TRP A 4 11.69 4.80 -10.77
C TRP A 4 10.40 4.69 -9.96
N GLY A 5 10.20 3.58 -9.23
CA GLY A 5 9.06 3.43 -8.32
C GLY A 5 9.05 4.48 -7.20
N PHE A 6 10.21 4.79 -6.64
CA PHE A 6 10.36 5.86 -5.66
C PHE A 6 10.01 7.24 -6.24
N ILE A 7 10.51 7.56 -7.45
CA ILE A 7 10.18 8.82 -8.13
C ILE A 7 8.67 8.93 -8.36
N VAL A 8 8.04 7.90 -8.92
CA VAL A 8 6.59 7.91 -9.18
C VAL A 8 5.81 8.09 -7.88
N SER A 9 6.18 7.36 -6.83
CA SER A 9 5.59 7.52 -5.50
C SER A 9 5.74 8.94 -4.96
N ALA A 10 6.95 9.52 -5.05
CA ALA A 10 7.22 10.88 -4.58
C ALA A 10 6.41 11.93 -5.36
N VAL A 11 6.28 11.76 -6.67
CA VAL A 11 5.44 12.62 -7.52
C VAL A 11 3.97 12.47 -7.14
N SER A 12 3.46 11.26 -6.93
CA SER A 12 2.09 11.05 -6.46
C SER A 12 1.82 11.73 -5.12
N VAL A 13 2.73 11.59 -4.16
CA VAL A 13 2.68 12.28 -2.86
C VAL A 13 2.60 13.80 -3.06
N MET A 14 3.47 14.34 -3.91
CA MET A 14 3.51 15.77 -4.21
C MET A 14 2.17 16.26 -4.80
N ILE A 15 1.60 15.52 -5.75
CA ILE A 15 0.30 15.85 -6.36
C ILE A 15 -0.81 15.89 -5.31
N TYR A 16 -0.90 14.89 -4.43
CA TYR A 16 -1.91 14.85 -3.37
C TYR A 16 -1.72 15.93 -2.31
N LEU A 17 -0.48 16.36 -2.04
CA LEU A 17 -0.19 17.44 -1.10
C LEU A 17 -0.52 18.82 -1.66
N PHE A 18 -0.20 19.09 -2.92
CA PHE A 18 -0.38 20.41 -3.53
C PHE A 18 -1.74 20.62 -4.18
N PHE A 19 -2.43 19.54 -4.58
CA PHE A 19 -3.72 19.61 -5.28
C PHE A 19 -4.85 18.77 -4.63
N PRO A 20 -5.03 18.76 -3.29
CA PRO A 20 -6.09 17.97 -2.67
C PRO A 20 -7.50 18.47 -3.07
N ASP A 21 -7.77 19.78 -3.02
CA ASP A 21 -9.09 20.33 -3.32
C ASP A 21 -9.56 20.10 -4.77
N PRO A 22 -8.75 20.36 -5.83
CA PRO A 22 -9.14 20.07 -7.20
C PRO A 22 -9.44 18.59 -7.42
N ILE A 23 -8.62 17.69 -6.85
CA ILE A 23 -8.81 16.24 -6.97
C ILE A 23 -10.12 15.81 -6.30
N LEU A 24 -10.37 16.28 -5.08
CA LEU A 24 -11.60 15.93 -4.35
C LEU A 24 -12.86 16.47 -5.04
N LYS A 25 -12.81 17.69 -5.58
CA LYS A 25 -13.93 18.31 -6.31
C LYS A 25 -14.22 17.64 -7.65
N MET A 26 -13.24 16.96 -8.26
CA MET A 26 -13.49 16.13 -9.45
C MET A 26 -14.27 14.85 -9.11
N LEU A 27 -14.15 14.34 -7.88
CA LEU A 27 -14.82 13.12 -7.43
C LEU A 27 -16.23 13.39 -6.91
N THR A 28 -16.44 14.53 -6.23
CA THR A 28 -17.74 14.89 -5.65
C THR A 28 -17.91 16.40 -5.52
N ASN A 29 -19.16 16.85 -5.58
CA ASN A 29 -19.55 18.24 -5.30
C ASN A 29 -20.06 18.44 -3.86
N ASP A 30 -20.19 17.36 -3.08
CA ASP A 30 -20.67 17.44 -1.71
C ASP A 30 -19.58 17.98 -0.77
N LYS A 31 -19.81 19.18 -0.22
CA LYS A 31 -18.87 19.86 0.69
C LYS A 31 -18.63 19.07 1.98
N ALA A 32 -19.64 18.38 2.51
CA ALA A 32 -19.49 17.61 3.75
C ALA A 32 -18.57 16.41 3.54
N VAL A 33 -18.66 15.76 2.38
CA VAL A 33 -17.77 14.65 1.99
C VAL A 33 -16.34 15.15 1.77
N ILE A 34 -16.17 16.29 1.09
CA ILE A 34 -14.83 16.87 0.85
C ILE A 34 -14.12 17.18 2.17
N GLU A 35 -14.78 17.89 3.09
CA GLU A 35 -14.19 18.25 4.39
C GLU A 35 -13.87 17.02 5.24
N THR A 36 -14.75 16.02 5.24
CA THR A 36 -14.48 14.75 5.92
C THR A 36 -13.26 14.04 5.31
N THR A 37 -13.15 14.02 3.98
CA THR A 37 -12.06 13.33 3.26
C THR A 37 -10.71 14.00 3.50
N LYS A 38 -10.68 15.33 3.69
CA LYS A 38 -9.44 16.06 4.01
C LYS A 38 -8.75 15.54 5.27
N SER A 39 -9.52 15.11 6.28
CA SER A 39 -8.96 14.53 7.50
C SER A 39 -8.18 13.23 7.25
N PHE A 40 -8.44 12.53 6.14
CA PHE A 40 -7.77 11.29 5.75
C PHE A 40 -6.65 11.49 4.72
N LEU A 41 -6.38 12.72 4.28
CA LEU A 41 -5.30 13.00 3.31
C LEU A 41 -3.94 12.48 3.78
N PHE A 42 -3.66 12.58 5.08
CA PHE A 42 -2.44 12.03 5.66
C PHE A 42 -2.26 10.55 5.32
N TRP A 43 -3.30 9.74 5.47
CA TRP A 43 -3.27 8.32 5.14
C TRP A 43 -3.14 8.09 3.63
N THR A 44 -3.87 8.86 2.82
CA THR A 44 -3.82 8.78 1.35
C THR A 44 -2.41 9.02 0.82
N VAL A 45 -1.67 9.98 1.40
CA VAL A 45 -0.29 10.29 1.02
C VAL A 45 0.69 9.18 1.43
N LEU A 46 0.38 8.39 2.47
CA LEU A 46 1.21 7.24 2.85
C LEU A 46 1.06 6.06 1.88
N ILE A 47 -0.08 5.90 1.19
CA ILE A 47 -0.33 4.75 0.31
C ILE A 47 0.73 4.60 -0.78
N PRO A 48 1.09 5.63 -1.58
CA PRO A 48 2.12 5.49 -2.59
C PRO A 48 3.46 5.06 -1.98
N VAL A 49 3.81 5.65 -0.82
CA VAL A 49 5.09 5.43 -0.13
C VAL A 49 5.23 3.99 0.37
N THR A 50 4.19 3.43 0.97
CA THR A 50 4.24 2.06 1.48
C THR A 50 3.85 1.02 0.42
N GLY A 51 3.04 1.43 -0.54
CA GLY A 51 2.48 0.55 -1.58
C GLY A 51 3.45 0.28 -2.73
N PHE A 52 4.27 1.25 -3.15
CA PHE A 52 5.09 1.08 -4.36
C PHE A 52 6.00 -0.15 -4.28
N ALA A 53 6.59 -0.43 -3.11
CA ALA A 53 7.47 -1.57 -2.93
C ALA A 53 6.73 -2.89 -3.12
N ALA A 54 5.53 -3.02 -2.56
CA ALA A 54 4.69 -4.21 -2.69
C ALA A 54 4.26 -4.44 -4.15
N PHE A 55 3.79 -3.39 -4.84
CA PHE A 55 3.38 -3.50 -6.24
C PHE A 55 4.55 -3.77 -7.20
N LEU A 56 5.73 -3.21 -6.91
CA LEU A 56 6.92 -3.46 -7.70
C LEU A 56 7.36 -4.92 -7.59
N TRP A 57 7.33 -5.47 -6.37
CA TRP A 57 7.61 -6.87 -6.15
C TRP A 57 6.57 -7.76 -6.82
N ASP A 58 5.28 -7.45 -6.74
CA ASP A 58 4.24 -8.21 -7.44
C ASP A 58 4.58 -8.38 -8.94
N GLY A 59 5.02 -7.32 -9.61
CA GLY A 59 5.48 -7.40 -11.01
C GLY A 59 6.71 -8.30 -11.22
N VAL A 60 7.70 -8.23 -10.34
CA VAL A 60 8.91 -9.08 -10.41
C VAL A 60 8.58 -10.55 -10.17
N PHE A 61 7.76 -10.86 -9.17
CA PHE A 61 7.36 -12.24 -8.85
C PHE A 61 6.49 -12.85 -9.95
N ILE A 62 5.60 -12.06 -10.55
CA ILE A 62 4.82 -12.49 -11.71
C ILE A 62 5.74 -12.78 -12.91
N GLY A 63 6.68 -11.88 -13.21
CA GLY A 63 7.65 -12.06 -14.30
C GLY A 63 8.59 -13.24 -14.11
N ALA A 64 8.93 -13.59 -12.87
CA ALA A 64 9.72 -14.77 -12.52
C ALA A 64 8.88 -16.05 -12.33
N THR A 65 7.57 -16.00 -12.59
CA THR A 65 6.62 -17.12 -12.39
C THR A 65 6.64 -17.71 -10.97
N ALA A 66 7.05 -16.92 -9.97
CA ALA A 66 7.25 -17.35 -8.59
C ALA A 66 5.96 -17.21 -7.75
N SER A 67 4.84 -17.72 -8.25
CA SER A 67 3.51 -17.49 -7.68
C SER A 67 3.32 -18.06 -6.26
N LYS A 68 4.04 -19.12 -5.88
CA LYS A 68 3.94 -19.75 -4.55
C LYS A 68 4.38 -18.79 -3.44
N GLU A 69 5.54 -18.17 -3.61
CA GLU A 69 6.11 -17.25 -2.62
C GLU A 69 5.31 -15.94 -2.55
N MET A 70 4.85 -15.45 -3.70
CA MET A 70 3.95 -14.28 -3.77
C MET A 70 2.65 -14.52 -2.98
N ARG A 71 2.01 -15.68 -3.16
CA ARG A 71 0.79 -16.04 -2.43
C ARG A 71 1.02 -16.12 -0.93
N ASN A 72 2.13 -16.75 -0.49
CA ASN A 72 2.43 -16.85 0.94
C ASN A 72 2.60 -15.46 1.57
N ALA A 73 3.26 -14.53 0.87
CA ALA A 73 3.44 -13.16 1.37
C ALA A 73 2.10 -12.42 1.48
N MET A 74 1.21 -12.60 0.50
CA MET A 74 -0.15 -12.04 0.53
C MET A 74 -0.98 -12.59 1.69
N VAL A 75 -0.96 -13.91 1.90
CA VAL A 75 -1.72 -14.56 2.99
C VAL A 75 -1.24 -14.09 4.35
N PHE A 76 0.08 -14.07 4.59
CA PHE A 76 0.62 -13.58 5.86
C PHE A 76 0.27 -12.12 6.09
N SER A 77 0.42 -11.28 5.06
CA SER A 77 0.04 -9.87 5.16
C SER A 77 -1.44 -9.71 5.46
N ALA A 78 -2.32 -10.51 4.86
CA ALA A 78 -3.75 -10.50 5.13
C ALA A 78 -4.08 -10.89 6.58
N VAL A 79 -3.37 -11.87 7.15
CA VAL A 79 -3.52 -12.21 8.58
C VAL A 79 -3.15 -11.02 9.46
N VAL A 80 -2.05 -10.33 9.15
CA VAL A 80 -1.64 -9.10 9.87
C VAL A 80 -2.69 -7.99 9.70
N PHE A 81 -3.25 -7.83 8.50
CA PHE A 81 -4.34 -6.88 8.24
C PHE A 81 -5.53 -7.14 9.16
N PHE A 82 -6.04 -8.38 9.19
CA PHE A 82 -7.21 -8.71 10.01
C PHE A 82 -6.92 -8.59 11.50
N ALA A 83 -5.75 -9.04 11.95
CA ALA A 83 -5.33 -8.86 13.34
C ALA A 83 -5.31 -7.37 13.73
N CYS A 84 -4.71 -6.52 12.88
CA CYS A 84 -4.67 -5.09 13.11
C CYS A 84 -6.07 -4.45 13.03
N TYR A 85 -6.90 -4.86 12.07
CA TYR A 85 -8.28 -4.41 11.90
C TYR A 85 -9.09 -4.63 13.18
N TYR A 86 -9.11 -5.86 13.70
CA TYR A 86 -9.90 -6.19 14.90
C TYR A 86 -9.42 -5.49 16.17
N ILE A 87 -8.15 -5.06 16.22
CA ILE A 87 -7.60 -4.32 17.37
C ILE A 87 -7.80 -2.81 17.21
N ALA A 88 -7.48 -2.26 16.04
CA ALA A 88 -7.39 -0.83 15.81
C ALA A 88 -8.73 -0.19 15.44
N VAL A 89 -9.61 -0.89 14.72
CA VAL A 89 -10.89 -0.32 14.28
C VAL A 89 -11.85 -0.04 15.45
N PRO A 90 -12.00 -0.92 16.47
CA PRO A 90 -12.84 -0.60 17.62
C PRO A 90 -12.40 0.64 18.40
N VAL A 91 -11.10 0.96 18.36
CA VAL A 91 -10.50 2.08 19.12
C VAL A 91 -10.41 3.37 18.31
N LEU A 92 -10.06 3.27 17.01
CA LEU A 92 -9.72 4.40 16.15
C LEU A 92 -10.70 4.59 14.98
N GLY A 93 -11.72 3.73 14.86
CA GLY A 93 -12.68 3.76 13.76
C GLY A 93 -12.00 3.65 12.39
N ASN A 94 -12.34 4.56 11.48
CA ASN A 94 -11.78 4.57 10.11
C ASN A 94 -10.26 4.79 10.07
N ASN A 95 -9.69 5.51 11.05
CA ASN A 95 -8.23 5.65 11.13
C ASN A 95 -7.55 4.30 11.42
N GLY A 96 -8.21 3.43 12.19
CA GLY A 96 -7.73 2.07 12.43
C GLY A 96 -7.72 1.23 11.15
N LEU A 97 -8.71 1.43 10.27
CA LEU A 97 -8.76 0.74 8.98
C LEU A 97 -7.64 1.21 8.05
N TRP A 98 -7.39 2.52 7.98
CA TRP A 98 -6.27 3.08 7.24
C TRP A 98 -4.92 2.55 7.74
N LEU A 99 -4.74 2.52 9.06
CA LEU A 99 -3.53 1.96 9.67
C LEU A 99 -3.36 0.48 9.30
N ALA A 100 -4.41 -0.33 9.41
CA ALA A 100 -4.38 -1.74 9.04
C ALA A 100 -3.99 -1.91 7.56
N PHE A 101 -4.51 -1.06 6.66
CA PHE A 101 -4.20 -1.11 5.24
C PHE A 101 -2.75 -0.72 4.93
N ILE A 102 -2.24 0.35 5.55
CA ILE A 102 -0.83 0.75 5.39
C ILE A 102 0.12 -0.33 5.94
N LEU A 103 -0.24 -0.94 7.07
CA LEU A 103 0.53 -2.03 7.66
C LEU A 103 0.55 -3.25 6.73
N TYR A 104 -0.60 -3.60 6.15
CA TYR A 104 -0.72 -4.66 5.15
C TYR A 104 0.24 -4.43 3.97
N LEU A 105 0.22 -3.25 3.36
CA LEU A 105 1.11 -2.91 2.24
C LEU A 105 2.58 -2.98 2.63
N SER A 106 2.92 -2.45 3.82
CA SER A 106 4.30 -2.44 4.34
C SER A 106 4.82 -3.85 4.59
N VAL A 107 4.04 -4.68 5.30
CA VAL A 107 4.39 -6.08 5.59
C VAL A 107 4.54 -6.86 4.30
N ARG A 108 3.66 -6.67 3.32
CA ARG A 108 3.74 -7.34 2.02
C ARG A 108 5.04 -6.99 1.29
N GLY A 109 5.35 -5.70 1.19
CA GLY A 109 6.59 -5.21 0.58
C GLY A 109 7.84 -5.76 1.27
N ILE A 110 7.85 -5.80 2.61
CA ILE A 110 8.97 -6.33 3.40
C ILE A 110 9.12 -7.85 3.17
N LEU A 111 8.04 -8.62 3.30
CA LEU A 111 8.08 -10.08 3.12
C LEU A 111 8.53 -10.46 1.71
N GLN A 112 7.99 -9.79 0.70
CA GLN A 112 8.43 -10.00 -0.68
C GLN A 112 9.90 -9.65 -0.87
N THR A 113 10.40 -8.57 -0.24
CA THR A 113 11.82 -8.22 -0.28
C THR A 113 12.70 -9.31 0.35
N VAL A 114 12.28 -9.84 1.51
CA VAL A 114 13.02 -10.88 2.24
C VAL A 114 13.00 -12.20 1.47
N TRP A 115 11.85 -12.59 0.92
CA TRP A 115 11.69 -13.87 0.21
C TRP A 115 12.09 -13.81 -1.26
N ALA A 116 12.26 -12.63 -1.85
CA ALA A 116 12.68 -12.46 -3.24
C ALA A 116 13.98 -13.19 -3.55
N LYS A 117 14.99 -13.11 -2.68
CA LYS A 117 16.26 -13.79 -2.89
C LYS A 117 16.09 -15.32 -2.99
N LYS A 118 15.20 -15.89 -2.17
CA LYS A 118 14.90 -17.32 -2.18
C LYS A 118 14.04 -17.69 -3.39
N ALA A 119 13.02 -16.89 -3.68
CA ALA A 119 12.08 -17.11 -4.78
C ALA A 119 12.79 -17.06 -6.14
N LEU A 120 13.64 -16.06 -6.37
CA LEU A 120 14.39 -15.90 -7.63
C LEU A 120 15.43 -17.01 -7.82
N LYS A 121 16.06 -17.49 -6.74
CA LYS A 121 17.00 -18.62 -6.82
C LYS A 121 16.31 -19.94 -7.18
N MET A 122 15.10 -20.17 -6.66
CA MET A 122 14.29 -21.37 -6.99
C MET A 122 13.68 -21.32 -8.39
N ALA A 123 13.47 -20.12 -8.95
CA ALA A 123 12.95 -19.96 -10.32
C ALA A 123 14.02 -20.24 -11.40
N GLN A 124 15.31 -20.25 -11.03
CA GLN A 124 16.44 -20.49 -11.93
C GLN A 124 16.98 -21.93 -11.88
N SER A 125 16.45 -22.79 -11.00
CA SER A 125 16.82 -24.21 -10.86
C SER A 125 15.79 -25.12 -11.50
#